data_AF-A0AAJ1TLQ8-F1
#
_entry.id   AF-A0AAJ1TLQ8-F1
#
_cell.length_a   1.000
_cell.length_b   1.000
_cell.length_c   1.000
_cell.angle_alpha   90.00
_cell.angle_beta   90.00
_cell.angle_gamma   90.00
#
_symmetry.space_group_name_H-M   'P 1'
#
loop_
_entity.id
_entity.type
_entity.pdbx_description
1 polymer ?
#
loop_
_entity_poly.entity_id
_entity_poly.type
_entity_poly.pdbx_seq_one_letter_code
_entity_poly.pdbx_strand_id
1 'polypeptide(L)'
;MFKIYFKRFRCHEETDEVGEDEPYLFAAAIDLASTVNIAGFPVPLPAYEVVRYGPYTGVDGAETHNAGNISQCFWGIDGRSTPLDNPDQVIFIFAFMENDNGDAEVLRNLVKGTISSALFGSLSLSRPDRVTKLVRDITGVLKTPTSVGLNLDDVISVQELRFTRDELNAANPAVFEKSVRVQGDGGDYTLTFEVVRTSHDIFGYIFGKWASLISFLGDTLDVELPTFDGTGRFQRFVWGNVAWHPEIGAFSVRGDISARWMQIGREQYGYPITDELGTPDGRGRYNHFRALHLPDKPESSIYWTPETGAQEIYGGIRVKWAELGWERSPLGYPISPEEDRPGGGRMQRFEHGTIHWTPEGGAVVG
;
A
#
# COMPACT_ATOMS: atom_id res chain seq x y z
N MET A 1 10.47 -9.72 -8.16
CA MET A 1 9.63 -10.33 -7.11
C MET A 1 8.17 -10.07 -7.42
N PHE A 2 7.26 -10.84 -6.85
CA PHE A 2 5.82 -10.67 -7.07
C PHE A 2 5.11 -10.36 -5.77
N LYS A 3 4.00 -9.64 -5.92
CA LYS A 3 3.02 -9.35 -4.89
C LYS A 3 1.63 -9.66 -5.44
N ILE A 4 0.78 -10.27 -4.62
CA ILE A 4 -0.57 -10.69 -5.03
C ILE A 4 -1.58 -10.26 -3.97
N TYR A 5 -2.64 -9.60 -4.41
CA TYR A 5 -3.65 -8.97 -3.58
C TYR A 5 -5.05 -9.39 -3.97
N PHE A 6 -5.96 -9.38 -3.01
CA PHE A 6 -7.36 -9.23 -3.32
C PHE A 6 -7.62 -7.74 -3.57
N LYS A 7 -8.17 -7.39 -4.74
CA LYS A 7 -8.36 -6.00 -5.16
C LYS A 7 -9.76 -5.51 -4.81
N ARG A 8 -10.77 -6.30 -5.16
CA ARG A 8 -12.19 -5.96 -5.06
C ARG A 8 -13.04 -7.19 -5.28
N PHE A 9 -14.32 -7.08 -4.93
CA PHE A 9 -15.37 -7.92 -5.48
C PHE A 9 -16.52 -7.09 -6.02
N ARG A 10 -17.25 -7.69 -6.96
CA ARG A 10 -18.54 -7.19 -7.45
C ARG A 10 -19.62 -8.18 -7.05
N CYS A 11 -20.65 -7.71 -6.34
CA CYS A 11 -21.88 -8.44 -6.12
C CYS A 11 -22.74 -8.33 -7.38
N HIS A 12 -23.19 -9.45 -7.93
CA HIS A 12 -24.17 -9.49 -9.02
C HIS A 12 -25.56 -9.84 -8.49
N GLU A 13 -25.60 -10.76 -7.53
CA GLU A 13 -26.77 -11.20 -6.78
C GLU A 13 -26.32 -11.43 -5.33
N GLU A 14 -27.02 -10.83 -4.38
CA GLU A 14 -26.82 -11.01 -2.94
C GLU A 14 -27.19 -12.44 -2.51
N THR A 15 -26.81 -12.85 -1.31
CA THR A 15 -27.28 -14.12 -0.75
C THR A 15 -28.80 -14.06 -0.48
N ASP A 16 -29.45 -15.22 -0.31
CA ASP A 16 -30.90 -15.26 -0.04
C ASP A 16 -31.25 -15.21 1.46
N GLU A 17 -30.33 -14.67 2.27
CA GLU A 17 -30.38 -14.65 3.72
C GLU A 17 -31.27 -13.55 4.32
N VAL A 18 -31.62 -13.71 5.60
CA VAL A 18 -32.40 -12.72 6.35
C VAL A 18 -31.43 -11.85 7.17
N GLY A 19 -30.96 -10.75 6.59
CA GLY A 19 -29.99 -9.89 7.24
C GLY A 19 -29.43 -8.81 6.30
N GLU A 20 -28.35 -8.16 6.73
CA GLU A 20 -27.46 -7.45 5.80
C GLU A 20 -26.43 -8.46 5.30
N ASP A 21 -26.08 -8.44 4.00
CA ASP A 21 -24.94 -9.18 3.50
C ASP A 21 -23.62 -8.53 4.00
N GLU A 22 -22.82 -9.35 4.65
CA GLU A 22 -21.54 -9.07 5.28
C GLU A 22 -20.39 -9.97 4.74
N PRO A 23 -20.15 -10.07 3.42
CA PRO A 23 -19.20 -11.03 2.88
C PRO A 23 -17.78 -10.77 3.37
N TYR A 24 -16.98 -11.84 3.43
CA TYR A 24 -15.55 -11.76 3.71
C TYR A 24 -14.77 -12.83 2.96
N LEU A 25 -13.45 -12.63 2.87
CA LEU A 25 -12.56 -13.51 2.11
C LEU A 25 -11.39 -13.97 2.98
N PHE A 26 -11.12 -15.27 3.01
CA PHE A 26 -9.81 -15.80 3.36
C PHE A 26 -9.00 -16.06 2.11
N ALA A 27 -7.77 -15.54 2.04
CA ALA A 27 -6.79 -15.89 1.02
C ALA A 27 -5.60 -16.59 1.68
N ALA A 28 -5.46 -17.88 1.41
CA ALA A 28 -4.34 -18.69 1.85
C ALA A 28 -3.27 -18.77 0.76
N ALA A 29 -2.03 -18.45 1.12
CA ALA A 29 -0.86 -18.72 0.29
C ALA A 29 -0.02 -19.82 0.93
N ILE A 30 0.36 -20.81 0.13
CA ILE A 30 1.27 -21.88 0.52
C ILE A 30 2.46 -21.89 -0.42
N ASP A 31 3.65 -21.60 0.12
CA ASP A 31 4.93 -21.78 -0.57
C ASP A 31 5.40 -23.22 -0.36
N LEU A 32 5.41 -24.02 -1.43
CA LEU A 32 5.87 -25.41 -1.39
C LEU A 32 7.40 -25.52 -1.47
N ALA A 33 8.10 -24.45 -1.86
CA ALA A 33 9.55 -24.43 -2.04
C ALA A 33 10.30 -23.94 -0.79
N SER A 34 9.58 -23.45 0.22
CA SER A 34 10.19 -22.92 1.44
C SER A 34 10.96 -23.99 2.22
N THR A 35 11.99 -23.51 2.92
CA THR A 35 12.82 -24.33 3.80
C THR A 35 12.94 -23.67 5.17
N VAL A 36 13.04 -24.49 6.21
CA VAL A 36 13.32 -24.05 7.58
C VAL A 36 14.72 -24.52 7.95
N ASN A 37 15.52 -23.65 8.58
CA ASN A 37 16.84 -24.05 9.06
C ASN A 37 16.71 -24.76 10.42
N ILE A 38 17.15 -26.01 10.50
CA ILE A 38 17.21 -26.79 11.74
C ILE A 38 18.65 -27.22 11.95
N ALA A 39 19.27 -26.69 13.01
CA ALA A 39 20.67 -26.99 13.37
C ALA A 39 21.67 -26.76 12.21
N GLY A 40 21.45 -25.74 11.39
CA GLY A 40 22.31 -25.42 10.24
C GLY A 40 21.90 -26.12 8.94
N PHE A 41 20.92 -27.03 8.96
CA PHE A 41 20.46 -27.74 7.78
C PHE A 41 19.14 -27.19 7.25
N PRO A 42 19.03 -26.89 5.94
CA PRO A 42 17.77 -26.51 5.34
C PRO A 42 16.86 -27.74 5.19
N VAL A 43 15.69 -27.69 5.83
CA VAL A 43 14.67 -28.74 5.76
C VAL A 43 13.49 -28.23 4.93
N PRO A 44 13.10 -28.91 3.85
CA PRO A 44 11.91 -28.55 3.07
C PRO A 44 10.66 -28.65 3.93
N LEU A 45 9.99 -27.52 4.12
CA LEU A 45 8.81 -27.42 4.96
C LEU A 45 7.96 -26.28 4.40
N PRO A 46 6.78 -26.58 3.82
CA PRO A 46 5.94 -25.56 3.23
C PRO A 46 5.55 -24.50 4.25
N ALA A 47 5.75 -23.24 3.88
CA ALA A 47 5.35 -22.07 4.62
C ALA A 47 3.98 -21.64 4.13
N TYR A 48 3.17 -21.09 5.02
CA TYR A 48 1.85 -20.62 4.64
C TYR A 48 1.38 -19.48 5.53
N GLU A 49 0.53 -18.64 4.95
CA GLU A 49 -0.21 -17.60 5.68
C GLU A 49 -1.64 -17.54 5.15
N VAL A 50 -2.57 -17.12 6.00
CA VAL A 50 -3.97 -16.90 5.65
C VAL A 50 -4.28 -15.46 5.97
N VAL A 51 -4.64 -14.67 4.96
CA VAL A 51 -5.04 -13.27 5.12
C VAL A 51 -6.57 -13.20 5.08
N ARG A 52 -7.16 -12.36 5.93
CA ARG A 52 -8.60 -12.08 5.96
C ARG A 52 -8.87 -10.70 5.40
N TYR A 53 -9.85 -10.59 4.50
CA TYR A 53 -10.38 -9.33 3.99
C TYR A 53 -11.85 -9.21 4.37
N GLY A 54 -12.29 -8.02 4.79
CA GLY A 54 -13.64 -7.80 5.31
C GLY A 54 -13.77 -8.13 6.82
N PRO A 55 -15.00 -8.30 7.33
CA PRO A 55 -16.27 -8.28 6.59
C PRO A 55 -16.57 -6.93 5.95
N TYR A 56 -17.31 -6.95 4.85
CA TYR A 56 -17.82 -5.77 4.16
C TYR A 56 -19.31 -5.68 4.44
N THR A 57 -19.75 -4.66 5.18
CA THR A 57 -21.15 -4.55 5.63
C THR A 57 -22.05 -3.86 4.61
N GLY A 58 -23.31 -4.28 4.54
CA GLY A 58 -24.34 -3.64 3.72
C GLY A 58 -24.04 -3.76 2.24
N VAL A 59 -23.68 -4.96 1.79
CA VAL A 59 -23.36 -5.22 0.39
C VAL A 59 -24.64 -5.46 -0.38
N ASP A 60 -24.95 -4.57 -1.32
CA ASP A 60 -26.11 -4.74 -2.18
C ASP A 60 -25.74 -5.30 -3.59
N GLY A 61 -26.75 -5.77 -4.30
CA GLY A 61 -26.70 -6.31 -5.64
C GLY A 61 -26.26 -5.25 -6.64
N ALA A 62 -25.40 -5.65 -7.56
CA ALA A 62 -24.74 -4.78 -8.52
C ALA A 62 -23.69 -3.80 -7.93
N GLU A 63 -23.40 -3.86 -6.62
CA GLU A 63 -22.35 -3.07 -6.00
C GLU A 63 -20.93 -3.60 -6.27
N THR A 64 -19.94 -2.77 -6.03
CA THR A 64 -18.52 -3.15 -6.14
C THR A 64 -17.76 -2.56 -4.96
N HIS A 65 -17.15 -3.45 -4.20
CA HIS A 65 -16.45 -3.14 -2.97
C HIS A 65 -14.97 -3.41 -3.17
N ASN A 66 -14.14 -2.39 -2.93
CA ASN A 66 -12.69 -2.54 -3.01
C ASN A 66 -12.18 -3.14 -1.70
N ALA A 67 -11.15 -3.98 -1.80
CA ALA A 67 -10.43 -4.45 -0.64
C ALA A 67 -9.80 -3.26 0.09
N GLY A 68 -10.35 -2.91 1.26
CA GLY A 68 -9.87 -1.79 2.07
C GLY A 68 -8.39 -1.98 2.42
N ASN A 69 -7.61 -0.90 2.31
CA ASN A 69 -6.16 -0.86 2.49
C ASN A 69 -5.39 -1.98 1.76
N ILE A 70 -4.95 -1.67 0.54
CA ILE A 70 -4.06 -2.43 -0.38
C ILE A 70 -2.75 -2.95 0.30
N SER A 71 -2.51 -2.67 1.58
CA SER A 71 -1.36 -3.17 2.36
C SER A 71 -1.40 -4.68 2.67
N GLN A 72 -2.56 -5.34 2.58
CA GLN A 72 -2.67 -6.76 2.91
C GLN A 72 -2.37 -7.63 1.69
N CYS A 73 -1.09 -7.80 1.37
CA CYS A 73 -0.64 -8.79 0.40
C CYS A 73 -0.77 -10.20 0.98
N PHE A 74 -1.29 -11.17 0.22
CA PHE A 74 -1.29 -12.57 0.66
C PHE A 74 -0.14 -13.39 0.06
N TRP A 75 0.58 -12.87 -0.94
CA TRP A 75 1.83 -13.49 -1.42
C TRP A 75 3.09 -12.79 -0.90
N GLY A 76 4.10 -13.60 -0.56
CA GLY A 76 5.21 -13.17 0.27
C GLY A 76 4.80 -13.19 1.73
N ILE A 77 4.74 -14.42 2.23
CA ILE A 77 4.14 -14.92 3.49
C ILE A 77 4.59 -14.13 4.73
N ASP A 78 5.74 -13.47 4.69
CA ASP A 78 6.30 -12.61 5.73
C ASP A 78 5.99 -11.10 5.55
N GLY A 79 5.13 -10.77 4.59
CA GLY A 79 4.81 -9.41 4.19
C GLY A 79 5.80 -8.80 3.18
N ARG A 80 6.87 -9.49 2.78
CA ARG A 80 7.88 -9.00 1.81
C ARG A 80 7.55 -9.42 0.39
N SER A 81 8.19 -8.84 -0.63
CA SER A 81 7.98 -9.32 -2.00
C SER A 81 8.71 -10.65 -2.14
N THR A 82 8.10 -11.64 -2.80
CA THR A 82 8.72 -12.97 -2.91
C THR A 82 8.77 -13.39 -4.37
N PRO A 83 9.90 -13.99 -4.84
CA PRO A 83 9.96 -14.56 -6.18
C PRO A 83 8.83 -15.57 -6.39
N LEU A 84 8.24 -15.56 -7.59
CA LEU A 84 7.24 -16.53 -8.02
C LEU A 84 7.66 -17.02 -9.41
N ASP A 85 8.81 -17.68 -9.47
CA ASP A 85 9.43 -18.08 -10.73
C ASP A 85 8.77 -19.34 -11.32
N ASN A 86 8.31 -20.24 -10.45
CA ASN A 86 7.57 -21.43 -10.83
C ASN A 86 6.18 -21.44 -10.16
N PRO A 87 5.08 -21.20 -10.91
CA PRO A 87 3.73 -21.25 -10.36
C PRO A 87 3.35 -22.61 -9.75
N ASP A 88 4.01 -23.70 -10.14
CA ASP A 88 3.72 -25.04 -9.60
C ASP A 88 4.30 -25.25 -8.19
N GLN A 89 5.19 -24.36 -7.74
CA GLN A 89 5.74 -24.39 -6.37
C GLN A 89 4.88 -23.61 -5.37
N VAL A 90 3.74 -23.08 -5.78
CA VAL A 90 2.86 -22.30 -4.91
C VAL A 90 1.43 -22.76 -5.09
N ILE A 91 0.67 -22.75 -4.00
CA ILE A 91 -0.77 -22.98 -4.00
C ILE A 91 -1.42 -21.76 -3.36
N PHE A 92 -2.39 -21.16 -4.04
CA PHE A 92 -3.29 -20.18 -3.43
C PHE A 92 -4.68 -20.79 -3.33
N ILE A 93 -5.25 -20.82 -2.14
CA ILE A 93 -6.64 -21.18 -1.92
C ILE A 93 -7.35 -19.95 -1.41
N PHE A 94 -8.53 -19.65 -1.93
CA PHE A 94 -9.39 -18.67 -1.30
C PHE A 94 -10.70 -19.31 -0.85
N ALA A 95 -11.28 -18.75 0.21
CA ALA A 95 -12.61 -19.05 0.70
C ALA A 95 -13.39 -17.75 0.82
N PHE A 96 -14.50 -17.64 0.09
CA PHE A 96 -15.44 -16.54 0.16
C PHE A 96 -16.63 -16.99 0.99
N MET A 97 -17.00 -16.16 1.95
CA MET A 97 -17.90 -16.48 3.06
C MET A 97 -18.90 -15.35 3.25
N GLU A 98 -20.06 -15.69 3.78
CA GLU A 98 -21.06 -14.78 4.33
C GLU A 98 -20.94 -14.77 5.87
N ASN A 99 -21.22 -13.63 6.53
CA ASN A 99 -21.05 -13.51 7.98
C ASN A 99 -22.41 -13.29 8.68
N ASP A 100 -22.87 -14.32 9.40
CA ASP A 100 -24.22 -14.31 9.98
C ASP A 100 -24.25 -14.23 11.49
N ASN A 101 -23.07 -14.20 12.12
CA ASN A 101 -22.73 -13.91 13.53
C ASN A 101 -21.45 -14.64 13.98
N GLY A 102 -20.68 -15.26 13.07
CA GLY A 102 -19.44 -15.95 13.39
C GLY A 102 -18.29 -15.00 13.75
N ASP A 103 -17.29 -15.57 14.40
CA ASP A 103 -16.01 -14.90 14.59
C ASP A 103 -15.07 -15.30 13.44
N ALA A 104 -14.99 -14.43 12.43
CA ALA A 104 -14.13 -14.63 11.27
C ALA A 104 -12.63 -14.71 11.62
N GLU A 105 -12.18 -14.15 12.73
CA GLU A 105 -10.78 -14.28 13.16
C GLU A 105 -10.52 -15.65 13.82
N VAL A 106 -11.49 -16.17 14.58
CA VAL A 106 -11.44 -17.56 15.09
C VAL A 106 -11.46 -18.55 13.92
N LEU A 107 -12.35 -18.37 12.93
CA LEU A 107 -12.39 -19.20 11.73
C LEU A 107 -11.07 -19.15 10.95
N ARG A 108 -10.48 -17.97 10.79
CA ARG A 108 -9.15 -17.81 10.16
C ARG A 108 -8.09 -18.67 10.86
N ASN A 109 -8.06 -18.66 12.19
CA ASN A 109 -7.11 -19.46 12.96
C ASN A 109 -7.35 -20.97 12.82
N LEU A 110 -8.61 -21.40 12.75
CA LEU A 110 -8.97 -22.78 12.45
C LEU A 110 -8.50 -23.19 11.05
N VAL A 111 -8.70 -22.34 10.03
CA VAL A 111 -8.19 -22.55 8.67
C VAL A 111 -6.66 -22.69 8.66
N LYS A 112 -5.93 -21.84 9.40
CA LYS A 112 -4.46 -21.96 9.54
C LYS A 112 -4.04 -23.32 10.13
N GLY A 113 -4.74 -23.80 11.17
CA GLY A 113 -4.48 -25.12 11.75
C GLY A 113 -4.77 -26.27 10.78
N THR A 114 -5.87 -26.16 10.04
CA THR A 114 -6.28 -27.15 9.02
C THR A 114 -5.30 -27.20 7.86
N ILE A 115 -4.80 -26.06 7.37
CA ILE A 115 -3.75 -26.04 6.33
C ILE A 115 -2.50 -26.76 6.83
N SER A 116 -2.07 -26.51 8.07
CA SER A 116 -0.94 -27.22 8.69
C SER A 116 -1.11 -28.74 8.59
N SER A 117 -2.22 -29.26 9.12
CA SER A 117 -2.48 -30.70 9.15
C SER A 117 -2.67 -31.30 7.76
N ALA A 118 -3.30 -30.57 6.84
CA ALA A 118 -3.46 -30.98 5.46
C ALA A 118 -2.11 -31.07 4.72
N LEU A 119 -1.19 -30.14 4.95
CA LEU A 119 0.15 -30.15 4.35
C LEU A 119 0.99 -31.34 4.86
N PHE A 120 1.02 -31.58 6.17
CA PHE A 120 1.70 -32.75 6.74
C PHE A 120 1.09 -34.07 6.24
N GLY A 121 -0.24 -34.14 6.15
CA GLY A 121 -0.95 -35.31 5.64
C GLY A 121 -0.90 -35.49 4.11
N SER A 122 -0.25 -34.58 3.37
CA SER A 122 -0.19 -34.59 1.90
C SER A 122 1.22 -34.50 1.33
N LEU A 123 2.25 -34.74 2.14
CA LEU A 123 3.65 -34.63 1.71
C LEU A 123 3.99 -35.55 0.53
N SER A 124 3.38 -36.74 0.45
CA SER A 124 3.57 -37.70 -0.64
C SER A 124 2.64 -37.50 -1.84
N LEU A 125 1.65 -36.60 -1.74
CA LEU A 125 0.66 -36.40 -2.79
C LEU A 125 1.21 -35.53 -3.93
N SER A 126 0.65 -35.73 -5.12
CA SER A 126 0.84 -34.82 -6.24
C SER A 126 0.27 -33.42 -5.90
N ARG A 127 0.72 -32.37 -6.61
CA ARG A 127 0.18 -31.02 -6.38
C ARG A 127 -1.34 -30.95 -6.58
N PRO A 128 -1.95 -31.50 -7.66
CA PRO A 128 -3.41 -31.52 -7.81
C PRO A 128 -4.14 -32.24 -6.67
N ASP A 129 -3.64 -33.38 -6.22
CA ASP A 129 -4.24 -34.13 -5.11
C ASP A 129 -4.13 -33.37 -3.78
N ARG A 130 -2.99 -32.68 -3.58
CA ARG A 130 -2.78 -31.78 -2.43
C ARG A 130 -3.76 -30.61 -2.44
N VAL A 131 -3.98 -29.97 -3.60
CA VAL A 131 -4.98 -28.91 -3.76
C VAL A 131 -6.37 -29.45 -3.42
N THR A 132 -6.74 -30.61 -3.95
CA THR A 132 -8.04 -31.26 -3.70
C THR A 132 -8.25 -31.51 -2.20
N LYS A 133 -7.23 -32.02 -1.51
CA LYS A 133 -7.25 -32.22 -0.06
C LYS A 133 -7.36 -30.90 0.71
N LEU A 134 -6.59 -29.87 0.33
CA LEU A 134 -6.64 -28.55 0.96
C LEU A 134 -8.03 -27.92 0.85
N VAL A 135 -8.60 -27.87 -0.36
CA VAL A 135 -9.95 -27.34 -0.59
C VAL A 135 -10.97 -28.08 0.28
N ARG A 136 -10.98 -29.42 0.23
CA ARG A 136 -11.90 -30.24 1.02
C ARG A 136 -11.77 -29.98 2.53
N ASP A 137 -10.55 -29.99 3.05
CA ASP A 137 -10.31 -29.86 4.49
C ASP A 137 -10.66 -28.43 4.96
N ILE A 138 -10.34 -27.41 4.16
CA ILE A 138 -10.73 -26.00 4.43
C ILE A 138 -12.25 -25.84 4.40
N THR A 139 -12.95 -26.33 3.37
CA THR A 139 -14.42 -26.31 3.33
C THR A 139 -15.04 -27.01 4.54
N GLY A 140 -14.42 -28.09 5.02
CA GLY A 140 -14.88 -28.80 6.21
C GLY A 140 -14.77 -27.96 7.48
N VAL A 141 -13.63 -27.29 7.70
CA VAL A 141 -13.41 -26.51 8.92
C VAL A 141 -14.21 -25.20 8.96
N LEU A 142 -14.53 -24.61 7.81
CA LEU A 142 -15.32 -23.37 7.73
C LEU A 142 -16.74 -23.53 8.27
N LYS A 143 -17.27 -24.75 8.29
CA LYS A 143 -18.60 -25.07 8.86
C LYS A 143 -18.59 -25.20 10.40
N THR A 144 -17.49 -24.81 11.06
CA THR A 144 -17.35 -24.91 12.51
C THR A 144 -18.05 -23.73 13.17
N PRO A 145 -18.99 -23.95 14.11
CA PRO A 145 -19.57 -22.85 14.86
C PRO A 145 -18.51 -22.10 15.68
N THR A 146 -18.50 -20.77 15.56
CA THR A 146 -17.55 -19.90 16.29
C THR A 146 -18.22 -18.92 17.25
N SER A 147 -19.55 -18.86 17.29
CA SER A 147 -20.33 -17.99 18.18
C SER A 147 -21.35 -18.76 19.04
N VAL A 148 -21.88 -18.09 20.08
CA VAL A 148 -22.84 -18.67 21.03
C VAL A 148 -24.26 -18.49 20.46
N GLY A 149 -24.69 -19.48 19.70
CA GLY A 149 -25.93 -19.46 18.94
C GLY A 149 -25.61 -20.11 17.60
N LEU A 150 -26.35 -21.14 17.19
CA LEU A 150 -25.99 -22.04 16.09
C LEU A 150 -26.01 -21.38 14.68
N ASN A 151 -25.92 -20.06 14.57
CA ASN A 151 -25.76 -19.36 13.30
C ASN A 151 -24.32 -19.59 12.82
N LEU A 152 -24.20 -20.27 11.69
CA LEU A 152 -22.96 -20.60 11.03
C LEU A 152 -22.77 -19.59 9.92
N ASP A 153 -21.55 -19.05 9.79
CA ASP A 153 -21.16 -18.31 8.60
C ASP A 153 -21.26 -19.21 7.37
N ASP A 154 -21.92 -18.72 6.32
CA ASP A 154 -22.16 -19.51 5.13
C ASP A 154 -20.98 -19.55 4.15
N VAL A 155 -20.74 -20.75 3.61
CA VAL A 155 -19.61 -21.01 2.70
C VAL A 155 -20.06 -20.83 1.27
N ILE A 156 -19.83 -19.65 0.70
CA ILE A 156 -20.16 -19.37 -0.71
C ILE A 156 -19.27 -20.18 -1.65
N SER A 157 -17.94 -20.11 -1.51
CA SER A 157 -17.02 -20.87 -2.37
C SER A 157 -15.64 -21.06 -1.75
N VAL A 158 -15.05 -22.24 -1.98
CA VAL A 158 -13.64 -22.53 -1.67
C VAL A 158 -12.97 -23.13 -2.90
N GLN A 159 -11.89 -22.50 -3.38
CA GLN A 159 -11.25 -22.93 -4.62
C GLN A 159 -9.80 -22.47 -4.73
N GLU A 160 -9.06 -23.10 -5.64
CA GLU A 160 -7.71 -22.68 -6.01
C GLU A 160 -7.74 -21.41 -6.87
N LEU A 161 -6.86 -20.46 -6.56
CA LEU A 161 -6.45 -19.37 -7.45
C LEU A 161 -5.10 -19.72 -8.06
N ARG A 162 -5.09 -20.17 -9.32
CA ARG A 162 -3.84 -20.53 -10.01
C ARG A 162 -3.46 -19.45 -11.02
N PHE A 163 -2.21 -18.98 -10.97
CA PHE A 163 -1.65 -18.10 -11.99
C PHE A 163 -0.79 -18.91 -12.97
N THR A 164 -0.90 -18.64 -14.27
CA THR A 164 0.01 -19.20 -15.28
C THR A 164 1.29 -18.39 -15.38
N ARG A 165 2.32 -18.95 -16.01
CA ARG A 165 3.56 -18.20 -16.24
C ARG A 165 3.32 -16.96 -17.12
N ASP A 166 2.43 -17.04 -18.09
CA ASP A 166 2.10 -15.92 -18.98
C ASP A 166 1.35 -14.81 -18.23
N GLU A 167 0.43 -15.17 -17.32
CA GLU A 167 -0.26 -14.21 -16.46
C GLU A 167 0.72 -13.48 -15.53
N LEU A 168 1.67 -14.20 -14.92
CA LEU A 168 2.73 -13.57 -14.13
C LEU A 168 3.66 -12.69 -14.97
N ASN A 169 4.00 -13.12 -16.19
CA ASN A 169 4.81 -12.32 -17.11
C ASN A 169 4.09 -11.04 -17.57
N ALA A 170 2.76 -11.08 -17.70
CA ALA A 170 1.95 -9.91 -18.03
C ALA A 170 1.98 -8.85 -16.92
N ALA A 171 2.29 -9.23 -15.67
CA ALA A 171 2.48 -8.31 -14.55
C ALA A 171 3.81 -7.50 -14.62
N ASN A 172 4.40 -7.36 -15.81
CA ASN A 172 5.69 -6.69 -16.06
C ASN A 172 5.65 -5.89 -17.38
N PRO A 173 5.68 -4.54 -17.37
CA PRO A 173 5.76 -3.61 -16.23
C PRO A 173 4.39 -3.20 -15.68
N ALA A 174 3.29 -3.75 -16.22
CA ALA A 174 1.92 -3.38 -15.87
C ALA A 174 1.39 -4.22 -14.70
N VAL A 175 0.31 -3.75 -14.09
CA VAL A 175 -0.50 -4.54 -13.15
C VAL A 175 -1.30 -5.58 -13.93
N PHE A 176 -1.32 -6.83 -13.47
CA PHE A 176 -2.18 -7.88 -14.03
C PHE A 176 -3.36 -8.16 -13.08
N GLU A 177 -4.59 -8.07 -13.59
CA GLU A 177 -5.80 -8.42 -12.84
C GLU A 177 -6.33 -9.80 -13.29
N LYS A 178 -6.67 -10.65 -12.33
CA LYS A 178 -7.35 -11.92 -12.55
C LYS A 178 -8.69 -11.93 -11.83
N SER A 179 -9.77 -12.10 -12.57
CA SER A 179 -11.11 -12.21 -12.00
C SER A 179 -11.59 -13.66 -11.96
N VAL A 180 -12.30 -14.00 -10.90
CA VAL A 180 -12.92 -15.31 -10.71
C VAL A 180 -14.37 -15.11 -10.27
N ARG A 181 -15.30 -15.77 -10.96
CA ARG A 181 -16.72 -15.77 -10.57
C ARG A 181 -16.97 -16.89 -9.57
N VAL A 182 -17.71 -16.60 -8.51
CA VAL A 182 -18.09 -17.53 -7.46
C VAL A 182 -19.60 -17.46 -7.28
N GLN A 183 -20.22 -18.62 -7.04
CA GLN A 183 -21.65 -18.75 -6.86
C GLN A 183 -21.89 -19.77 -5.76
N GLY A 184 -22.76 -19.44 -4.83
CA GLY A 184 -23.09 -20.29 -3.69
C GLY A 184 -24.07 -19.55 -2.78
N ASP A 185 -24.98 -20.32 -2.20
CA ASP A 185 -25.94 -19.82 -1.20
C ASP A 185 -26.75 -18.58 -1.64
N GLY A 186 -27.38 -18.67 -2.80
CA GLY A 186 -28.10 -17.56 -3.41
C GLY A 186 -27.21 -16.50 -4.06
N GLY A 187 -26.01 -16.27 -3.54
CA GLY A 187 -25.10 -15.21 -3.98
C GLY A 187 -24.30 -15.51 -5.26
N ASP A 188 -24.00 -14.45 -6.01
CA ASP A 188 -23.17 -14.45 -7.22
C ASP A 188 -22.20 -13.28 -7.21
N TYR A 189 -20.90 -13.58 -7.13
CA TYR A 189 -19.85 -12.60 -6.97
C TYR A 189 -18.75 -12.76 -8.02
N THR A 190 -18.11 -11.65 -8.39
CA THR A 190 -16.84 -11.67 -9.13
C THR A 190 -15.75 -11.08 -8.25
N LEU A 191 -14.80 -11.93 -7.88
CA LEU A 191 -13.61 -11.57 -7.11
C LEU A 191 -12.49 -11.17 -8.08
N THR A 192 -11.84 -10.03 -7.86
CA THR A 192 -10.67 -9.61 -8.65
C THR A 192 -9.42 -9.62 -7.78
N PHE A 193 -8.40 -10.31 -8.27
CA PHE A 193 -7.07 -10.37 -7.69
C PHE A 193 -6.08 -9.59 -8.54
N GLU A 194 -5.09 -8.99 -7.91
CA GLU A 194 -4.09 -8.15 -8.56
C GLU A 194 -2.70 -8.74 -8.36
N VAL A 195 -1.94 -8.90 -9.45
CA VAL A 195 -0.54 -9.32 -9.45
C VAL A 195 0.32 -8.15 -9.87
N VAL A 196 1.34 -7.88 -9.08
CA VAL A 196 2.30 -6.82 -9.35
C VAL A 196 3.72 -7.36 -9.26
N ARG A 197 4.56 -7.06 -10.27
CA ARG A 197 5.99 -7.38 -10.25
C ARG A 197 6.80 -6.16 -9.83
N THR A 198 7.74 -6.37 -8.92
CA THR A 198 8.64 -5.34 -8.39
C THR A 198 10.08 -5.80 -8.46
N SER A 199 11.02 -4.90 -8.74
CA SER A 199 12.45 -5.24 -8.73
C SER A 199 13.00 -5.41 -7.31
N HIS A 200 12.45 -4.68 -6.33
CA HIS A 200 12.84 -4.70 -4.93
C HIS A 200 11.62 -4.92 -4.00
N ASP A 201 11.89 -5.23 -2.73
CA ASP A 201 10.86 -5.41 -1.71
C ASP A 201 10.10 -4.11 -1.47
N ILE A 202 8.77 -4.17 -1.48
CA ILE A 202 7.88 -3.04 -1.19
C ILE A 202 6.63 -3.56 -0.48
N PHE A 203 6.25 -2.93 0.62
CA PHE A 203 5.18 -3.39 1.48
C PHE A 203 4.54 -2.25 2.28
N GLY A 204 3.54 -2.57 3.11
CA GLY A 204 2.92 -1.63 4.04
C GLY A 204 2.32 -0.38 3.38
N TYR A 205 2.46 0.75 4.06
CA TYR A 205 1.90 2.03 3.60
C TYR A 205 2.62 2.60 2.37
N ILE A 206 3.93 2.34 2.21
CA ILE A 206 4.70 2.75 1.03
C ILE A 206 4.18 2.01 -0.20
N PHE A 207 3.93 0.71 -0.09
CA PHE A 207 3.29 -0.05 -1.16
C PHE A 207 1.92 0.53 -1.54
N GLY A 208 1.04 0.78 -0.56
CA GLY A 208 -0.29 1.33 -0.83
C GLY A 208 -0.22 2.66 -1.60
N LYS A 209 0.72 3.54 -1.22
CA LYS A 209 0.97 4.78 -1.96
C LYS A 209 1.52 4.52 -3.36
N TRP A 210 2.52 3.65 -3.50
CA TRP A 210 3.11 3.32 -4.79
C TRP A 210 2.09 2.71 -5.76
N ALA A 211 1.27 1.76 -5.32
CA ALA A 211 0.25 1.12 -6.13
C ALA A 211 -0.75 2.15 -6.70
N SER A 212 -1.15 3.15 -5.89
CA SER A 212 -2.02 4.24 -6.35
C SER A 212 -1.39 5.18 -7.40
N LEU A 213 -0.06 5.16 -7.54
CA LEU A 213 0.72 6.08 -8.37
C LEU A 213 1.71 5.36 -9.28
N ILE A 214 1.48 4.08 -9.59
CA ILE A 214 2.47 3.23 -10.28
C ILE A 214 2.90 3.81 -11.63
N SER A 215 1.96 4.36 -12.39
CA SER A 215 2.23 5.02 -13.68
C SER A 215 3.08 6.29 -13.57
N PHE A 216 3.17 6.89 -12.38
CA PHE A 216 3.93 8.11 -12.12
C PHE A 216 5.24 7.88 -11.38
N LEU A 217 5.36 6.82 -10.60
CA LEU A 217 6.58 6.51 -9.83
C LEU A 217 7.51 5.55 -10.56
N GLY A 218 6.96 4.65 -11.39
CA GLY A 218 7.73 3.58 -12.02
C GLY A 218 8.16 2.49 -11.02
N ASP A 219 9.12 1.67 -11.42
CA ASP A 219 9.61 0.55 -10.58
C ASP A 219 10.46 1.05 -9.39
N THR A 220 10.57 0.19 -8.38
CA THR A 220 11.43 0.31 -7.21
C THR A 220 12.93 0.32 -7.59
N LEU A 221 13.69 1.27 -7.07
CA LEU A 221 15.15 1.35 -7.26
C LEU A 221 15.95 0.74 -6.12
N ASP A 222 15.33 0.58 -4.95
CA ASP A 222 15.91 -0.06 -3.76
C ASP A 222 14.83 -0.64 -2.85
N VAL A 223 15.26 -1.27 -1.75
CA VAL A 223 14.39 -1.73 -0.67
C VAL A 223 13.96 -0.57 0.23
N GLU A 224 12.88 -0.76 0.99
CA GLU A 224 12.48 0.17 2.03
C GLU A 224 13.56 0.33 3.13
N LEU A 225 13.93 1.57 3.44
CA LEU A 225 14.95 1.92 4.42
C LEU A 225 14.36 2.74 5.58
N PRO A 226 14.90 2.60 6.81
CA PRO A 226 14.59 3.53 7.88
C PRO A 226 15.10 4.93 7.54
N THR A 227 14.35 5.93 7.97
CA THR A 227 14.75 7.34 7.93
C THR A 227 15.73 7.67 9.05
N PHE A 228 16.37 8.85 8.99
CA PHE A 228 17.42 9.23 9.97
C PHE A 228 16.96 9.22 11.42
N ASP A 229 15.67 9.48 11.69
CA ASP A 229 15.09 9.51 13.04
C ASP A 229 14.68 8.12 13.55
N GLY A 230 14.85 7.07 12.73
CA GLY A 230 14.48 5.69 13.04
C GLY A 230 12.97 5.41 13.07
N THR A 231 12.13 6.43 12.88
CA THR A 231 10.68 6.37 13.02
C THR A 231 10.00 6.17 11.67
N GLY A 232 10.35 7.00 10.69
CA GLY A 232 9.78 6.90 9.34
C GLY A 232 10.42 5.81 8.47
N ARG A 233 9.85 5.63 7.29
CA ARG A 233 10.33 4.72 6.23
C ARG A 233 10.41 5.46 4.91
N PHE A 234 11.32 5.04 4.04
CA PHE A 234 11.61 5.69 2.77
C PHE A 234 11.98 4.65 1.70
N GLN A 235 11.50 4.86 0.48
CA GLN A 235 11.87 4.03 -0.67
C GLN A 235 11.97 4.86 -1.96
N ARG A 236 12.94 4.51 -2.83
CA ARG A 236 13.17 5.17 -4.11
C ARG A 236 12.52 4.44 -5.27
N PHE A 237 12.06 5.22 -6.24
CA PHE A 237 11.45 4.77 -7.47
C PHE A 237 12.07 5.50 -8.66
N VAL A 238 11.87 4.97 -9.88
CA VAL A 238 12.46 5.54 -11.11
C VAL A 238 12.18 7.05 -11.24
N TRP A 239 10.96 7.49 -10.92
CA TRP A 239 10.50 8.86 -11.14
C TRP A 239 10.19 9.64 -9.86
N GLY A 240 10.55 9.10 -8.70
CA GLY A 240 10.30 9.78 -7.43
C GLY A 240 10.64 8.93 -6.22
N ASN A 241 10.12 9.36 -5.08
CA ASN A 241 10.32 8.73 -3.79
C ASN A 241 8.99 8.68 -3.04
N VAL A 242 8.87 7.71 -2.14
CA VAL A 242 7.78 7.69 -1.16
C VAL A 242 8.39 7.65 0.23
N ALA A 243 7.89 8.52 1.10
CA ALA A 243 8.21 8.50 2.53
C ALA A 243 6.94 8.27 3.33
N TRP A 244 7.07 7.51 4.41
CA TRP A 244 6.03 7.22 5.37
C TRP A 244 6.47 7.61 6.78
N HIS A 245 5.54 8.14 7.56
CA HIS A 245 5.73 8.30 9.00
C HIS A 245 4.40 8.00 9.72
N PRO A 246 4.41 7.33 10.89
CA PRO A 246 3.19 6.86 11.56
C PRO A 246 2.18 7.97 11.89
N GLU A 247 2.64 9.20 12.12
CA GLU A 247 1.76 10.35 12.41
C GLU A 247 1.03 10.93 11.20
N ILE A 248 1.54 10.74 9.97
CA ILE A 248 1.04 11.46 8.79
C ILE A 248 0.71 10.55 7.61
N GLY A 249 1.18 9.31 7.60
CA GLY A 249 0.99 8.37 6.50
C GLY A 249 2.09 8.46 5.43
N ALA A 250 1.82 7.89 4.26
CA ALA A 250 2.77 7.79 3.15
C ALA A 250 2.43 8.81 2.05
N PHE A 251 3.44 9.53 1.56
CA PHE A 251 3.29 10.50 0.47
C PHE A 251 4.42 10.43 -0.53
N SER A 252 4.10 10.75 -1.78
CA SER A 252 5.05 10.75 -2.89
C SER A 252 5.63 12.14 -3.15
N VAL A 253 6.92 12.15 -3.49
CA VAL A 253 7.64 13.33 -3.99
C VAL A 253 8.28 12.92 -5.32
N ARG A 254 8.06 13.65 -6.42
CA ARG A 254 8.48 13.22 -7.76
C ARG A 254 9.26 14.31 -8.51
N GLY A 255 9.83 13.94 -9.65
CA GLY A 255 10.51 14.86 -10.56
C GLY A 255 11.55 15.77 -9.90
N ASP A 256 11.57 17.04 -10.31
CA ASP A 256 12.54 18.02 -9.83
C ASP A 256 12.34 18.41 -8.36
N ILE A 257 11.10 18.35 -7.85
CA ILE A 257 10.81 18.57 -6.43
C ILE A 257 11.49 17.48 -5.60
N SER A 258 11.39 16.22 -6.05
CA SER A 258 12.08 15.09 -5.44
C SER A 258 13.59 15.26 -5.49
N ALA A 259 14.14 15.65 -6.64
CA ALA A 259 15.57 15.90 -6.77
C ALA A 259 16.05 16.97 -5.78
N ARG A 260 15.29 18.06 -5.62
CA ARG A 260 15.61 19.11 -4.63
C ARG A 260 15.50 18.61 -3.21
N TRP A 261 14.40 17.93 -2.86
CA TRP A 261 14.18 17.36 -1.53
C TRP A 261 15.29 16.39 -1.12
N MET A 262 15.77 15.55 -2.04
CA MET A 262 16.93 14.67 -1.84
C MET A 262 18.22 15.45 -1.53
N GLN A 263 18.45 16.57 -2.21
CA GLN A 263 19.64 17.41 -2.02
C GLN A 263 19.66 18.12 -0.67
N ILE A 264 18.50 18.54 -0.17
CA ILE A 264 18.40 19.35 1.06
C ILE A 264 18.19 18.50 2.33
N GLY A 265 18.45 17.19 2.27
CA GLY A 265 18.46 16.31 3.44
C GLY A 265 17.18 15.50 3.65
N ARG A 266 16.27 15.44 2.67
CA ARG A 266 15.03 14.65 2.70
C ARG A 266 14.20 14.92 3.96
N GLU A 267 13.95 13.92 4.78
CA GLU A 267 13.12 14.01 5.99
C GLU A 267 13.73 14.91 7.08
N GLN A 268 15.02 15.28 6.98
CA GLN A 268 15.62 16.32 7.83
C GLN A 268 15.11 17.73 7.45
N TYR A 269 14.72 17.96 6.20
CA TYR A 269 13.97 19.14 5.80
C TYR A 269 12.49 19.02 6.21
N GLY A 270 11.97 17.80 6.14
CA GLY A 270 10.64 17.42 6.59
C GLY A 270 10.09 16.25 5.81
N TYR A 271 9.14 15.52 6.40
CA TYR A 271 8.39 14.50 5.71
C TYR A 271 7.34 15.14 4.80
N PRO A 272 7.09 14.63 3.58
CA PRO A 272 6.00 15.09 2.75
C PRO A 272 4.66 14.86 3.48
N ILE A 273 3.77 15.85 3.44
CA ILE A 273 2.40 15.79 3.97
C ILE A 273 1.33 15.94 2.87
N THR A 274 1.77 16.06 1.62
CA THR A 274 0.96 15.98 0.42
C THR A 274 1.69 15.12 -0.61
N ASP A 275 0.94 14.50 -1.53
CA ASP A 275 1.52 14.11 -2.82
C ASP A 275 1.88 15.38 -3.63
N GLU A 276 2.53 15.19 -4.79
CA GLU A 276 2.84 16.31 -5.67
C GLU A 276 1.57 16.84 -6.37
N LEU A 277 1.18 18.06 -6.02
CA LEU A 277 -0.03 18.74 -6.50
C LEU A 277 0.30 19.79 -7.55
N GLY A 278 -0.65 20.05 -8.45
CA GLY A 278 -0.60 21.22 -9.32
C GLY A 278 -0.93 22.49 -8.54
N THR A 279 -0.26 23.60 -8.86
CA THR A 279 -0.59 24.88 -8.25
C THR A 279 -1.94 25.41 -8.76
N PRO A 280 -2.70 26.13 -7.92
CA PRO A 280 -3.97 26.73 -8.30
C PRO A 280 -3.95 27.61 -9.56
N ASP A 281 -2.84 28.29 -9.87
CA ASP A 281 -2.68 29.08 -11.09
C ASP A 281 -2.39 28.26 -12.37
N GLY A 282 -2.18 26.96 -12.22
CA GLY A 282 -1.89 26.02 -13.31
C GLY A 282 -0.46 26.10 -13.87
N ARG A 283 0.45 26.90 -13.30
CA ARG A 283 1.81 27.10 -13.83
C ARG A 283 2.84 26.12 -13.28
N GLY A 284 2.63 25.64 -12.06
CA GLY A 284 3.64 24.91 -11.29
C GLY A 284 3.12 23.68 -10.59
N ARG A 285 4.02 23.08 -9.80
CA ARG A 285 3.75 21.94 -8.93
C ARG A 285 4.37 22.16 -7.56
N TYR A 286 3.85 21.51 -6.53
CA TYR A 286 4.40 21.62 -5.19
C TYR A 286 4.17 20.37 -4.34
N ASN A 287 5.00 20.25 -3.30
CA ASN A 287 4.74 19.41 -2.13
C ASN A 287 4.83 20.28 -0.87
N HIS A 288 3.99 19.99 0.12
CA HIS A 288 4.17 20.46 1.49
C HIS A 288 4.87 19.41 2.34
N PHE A 289 5.63 19.87 3.32
CA PHE A 289 6.43 19.05 4.21
C PHE A 289 6.24 19.47 5.65
N ARG A 290 6.51 18.55 6.59
CA ARG A 290 6.48 18.79 8.03
C ARG A 290 7.70 18.17 8.71
N ALA A 291 8.47 18.98 9.43
CA ALA A 291 9.67 18.53 10.15
C ALA A 291 9.29 17.90 11.50
N LEU A 292 8.81 16.65 11.47
CA LEU A 292 8.27 15.93 12.63
C LEU A 292 9.28 15.72 13.77
N HIS A 293 10.58 15.79 13.47
CA HIS A 293 11.67 15.66 14.43
C HIS A 293 11.92 16.95 15.25
N LEU A 294 11.21 18.05 14.96
CA LEU A 294 11.31 19.32 15.69
C LEU A 294 10.08 19.55 16.59
N PRO A 295 10.22 20.26 17.73
CA PRO A 295 9.15 20.43 18.72
C PRO A 295 7.84 20.98 18.16
N ASP A 296 7.92 22.04 17.34
CA ASP A 296 6.74 22.72 16.76
C ASP A 296 6.30 22.13 15.42
N LYS A 297 6.98 21.07 14.96
CA LYS A 297 6.75 20.39 13.69
C LYS A 297 6.52 21.38 12.54
N PRO A 298 7.45 22.32 12.32
CA PRO A 298 7.24 23.40 11.37
C PRO A 298 7.02 22.85 9.97
N GLU A 299 6.15 23.54 9.24
CA GLU A 299 5.86 23.20 7.86
C GLU A 299 6.73 23.98 6.88
N SER A 300 7.03 23.31 5.78
CA SER A 300 7.85 23.81 4.70
C SER A 300 7.25 23.38 3.36
N SER A 301 7.69 23.98 2.26
CA SER A 301 7.19 23.65 0.92
C SER A 301 8.31 23.66 -0.09
N ILE A 302 8.18 22.87 -1.15
CA ILE A 302 9.00 23.00 -2.34
C ILE A 302 8.05 23.24 -3.51
N TYR A 303 8.25 24.35 -4.23
CA TYR A 303 7.48 24.73 -5.41
C TYR A 303 8.37 24.64 -6.64
N TRP A 304 7.80 24.19 -7.75
CA TRP A 304 8.47 24.07 -9.03
C TRP A 304 7.66 24.75 -10.13
N THR A 305 8.34 25.46 -11.01
CA THR A 305 7.83 25.85 -12.33
C THR A 305 8.87 25.53 -13.41
N PRO A 306 8.49 25.48 -14.70
CA PRO A 306 9.44 25.35 -15.79
C PRO A 306 10.50 26.46 -15.82
N GLU A 307 10.17 27.67 -15.34
CA GLU A 307 11.07 28.83 -15.38
C GLU A 307 12.06 28.87 -14.20
N THR A 308 11.63 28.45 -13.01
CA THR A 308 12.42 28.63 -11.77
C THR A 308 13.05 27.34 -11.25
N GLY A 309 12.62 26.19 -11.75
CA GLY A 309 12.93 24.89 -11.14
C GLY A 309 12.37 24.77 -9.72
N ALA A 310 12.79 23.73 -9.01
CA ALA A 310 12.30 23.43 -7.66
C ALA A 310 13.01 24.29 -6.60
N GLN A 311 12.24 25.11 -5.88
CA GLN A 311 12.71 26.03 -4.86
C GLN A 311 12.04 25.74 -3.51
N GLU A 312 12.84 25.55 -2.47
CA GLU A 312 12.36 25.35 -1.11
C GLU A 312 12.00 26.66 -0.41
N ILE A 313 10.96 26.64 0.42
CA ILE A 313 10.50 27.78 1.22
C ILE A 313 10.02 27.29 2.59
N TYR A 314 10.43 27.96 3.66
CA TYR A 314 10.15 27.53 5.04
C TYR A 314 10.09 28.70 6.02
N GLY A 315 9.79 28.40 7.29
CA GLY A 315 9.84 29.36 8.39
C GLY A 315 8.91 30.56 8.21
N GLY A 316 9.29 31.70 8.79
CA GLY A 316 8.51 32.93 8.75
C GLY A 316 8.28 33.47 7.33
N ILE A 317 9.21 33.24 6.41
CA ILE A 317 9.07 33.63 5.00
C ILE A 317 7.94 32.86 4.32
N ARG A 318 7.88 31.52 4.51
CA ARG A 318 6.76 30.71 4.03
C ARG A 318 5.43 31.18 4.58
N VAL A 319 5.37 31.44 5.89
CA VAL A 319 4.15 31.92 6.54
C VAL A 319 3.69 33.23 5.92
N LYS A 320 4.63 34.18 5.70
CA LYS A 320 4.28 35.46 5.09
C LYS A 320 3.81 35.33 3.65
N TRP A 321 4.49 34.51 2.85
CA TRP A 321 4.11 34.27 1.46
C TRP A 321 2.73 33.58 1.37
N ALA A 322 2.43 32.65 2.28
CA ALA A 322 1.12 32.02 2.41
C ALA A 322 0.01 33.04 2.71
N GLU A 323 0.24 33.96 3.66
CA GLU A 323 -0.70 35.06 3.97
C GLU A 323 -1.00 35.95 2.77
N LEU A 324 -0.05 36.11 1.86
CA LEU A 324 -0.19 36.92 0.65
C LEU A 324 -0.88 36.19 -0.49
N GLY A 325 -1.21 34.91 -0.32
CA GLY A 325 -1.88 34.09 -1.33
C GLY A 325 -0.95 33.21 -2.17
N TRP A 326 0.21 32.82 -1.61
CA TRP A 326 1.14 31.88 -2.24
C TRP A 326 1.59 32.32 -3.64
N GLU A 327 1.62 31.43 -4.62
CA GLU A 327 2.03 31.70 -5.99
C GLU A 327 1.12 32.70 -6.72
N ARG A 328 -0.11 32.90 -6.24
CA ARG A 328 -1.03 33.93 -6.75
C ARG A 328 -0.82 35.31 -6.13
N SER A 329 0.10 35.42 -5.16
CA SER A 329 0.46 36.70 -4.59
C SER A 329 1.15 37.60 -5.62
N PRO A 330 1.21 38.93 -5.39
CA PRO A 330 1.97 39.83 -6.25
C PRO A 330 3.46 39.49 -6.40
N LEU A 331 4.01 38.64 -5.52
CA LEU A 331 5.41 38.21 -5.56
C LEU A 331 5.64 37.08 -6.59
N GLY A 332 4.63 36.27 -6.90
CA GLY A 332 4.77 35.08 -7.73
C GLY A 332 5.52 33.94 -7.01
N TYR A 333 6.26 33.14 -7.78
CA TYR A 333 7.00 31.98 -7.27
C TYR A 333 8.34 32.34 -6.64
N PRO A 334 8.85 31.54 -5.67
CA PRO A 334 10.24 31.63 -5.27
C PRO A 334 11.17 31.33 -6.46
N ILE A 335 12.27 32.08 -6.58
CA ILE A 335 13.25 31.90 -7.66
C ILE A 335 14.64 31.52 -7.13
N SER A 336 14.81 31.49 -5.82
CA SER A 336 16.04 31.09 -5.14
C SER A 336 15.74 30.43 -3.79
N PRO A 337 16.68 29.65 -3.25
CA PRO A 337 16.72 29.33 -1.83
C PRO A 337 16.72 30.58 -0.94
N GLU A 338 16.44 30.36 0.33
CA GLU A 338 16.62 31.38 1.37
C GLU A 338 18.12 31.64 1.61
N GLU A 339 18.51 32.92 1.57
CA GLU A 339 19.88 33.41 1.69
C GLU A 339 20.07 34.15 3.03
N ASP A 340 21.26 34.04 3.61
CA ASP A 340 21.64 34.87 4.77
C ASP A 340 21.80 36.33 4.36
N ARG A 341 21.28 37.24 5.19
CA ARG A 341 21.40 38.69 4.94
C ARG A 341 22.60 39.28 5.70
N PRO A 342 23.38 40.19 5.07
CA PRO A 342 24.34 41.00 5.80
C PRO A 342 23.66 41.80 6.93
N GLY A 343 24.12 41.64 8.16
CA GLY A 343 23.51 42.26 9.35
C GLY A 343 22.52 41.37 10.12
N GLY A 344 22.34 40.12 9.70
CA GLY A 344 21.48 39.14 10.38
C GLY A 344 20.12 38.97 9.71
N GLY A 345 19.47 37.86 10.03
CA GLY A 345 18.22 37.47 9.38
C GLY A 345 18.44 36.81 8.01
N ARG A 346 17.33 36.65 7.30
CA ARG A 346 17.20 35.80 6.12
C ARG A 346 16.41 36.51 5.03
N MET A 347 16.59 36.10 3.78
CA MET A 347 15.86 36.67 2.64
C MET A 347 15.57 35.59 1.61
N GLN A 348 14.43 35.68 0.95
CA GLN A 348 14.14 34.90 -0.24
C GLN A 348 13.66 35.80 -1.38
N ARG A 349 14.06 35.45 -2.61
CA ARG A 349 13.66 36.15 -3.83
C ARG A 349 12.51 35.42 -4.49
N PHE A 350 11.61 36.21 -5.03
CA PHE A 350 10.45 35.77 -5.80
C PHE A 350 10.47 36.43 -7.18
N GLU A 351 9.62 35.98 -8.10
CA GLU A 351 9.55 36.49 -9.48
C GLU A 351 9.42 38.02 -9.55
N HIS A 352 8.73 38.61 -8.56
CA HIS A 352 8.36 40.04 -8.58
C HIS A 352 8.69 40.78 -7.27
N GLY A 353 9.56 40.24 -6.43
CA GLY A 353 10.00 40.92 -5.21
C GLY A 353 10.80 40.05 -4.25
N THR A 354 10.91 40.50 -3.01
CA THR A 354 11.62 39.74 -1.96
C THR A 354 10.82 39.68 -0.67
N ILE A 355 11.10 38.67 0.16
CA ILE A 355 10.67 38.67 1.56
C ILE A 355 11.93 38.58 2.41
N HIS A 356 12.01 39.44 3.42
CA HIS A 356 13.07 39.43 4.43
C HIS A 356 12.50 38.98 5.77
N TRP A 357 13.27 38.22 6.54
CA TRP A 357 12.93 37.83 7.90
C TRP A 357 14.03 38.20 8.87
N THR A 358 13.66 38.75 10.03
CA THR A 358 14.56 38.89 11.19
C THR A 358 13.90 38.38 12.47
N PRO A 359 14.66 37.97 13.49
CA PRO A 359 14.09 37.53 14.77
C PRO A 359 13.21 38.59 15.43
N GLU A 360 13.56 39.87 15.32
CA GLU A 360 12.85 40.99 15.98
C GLU A 360 11.67 41.50 15.15
N GLY A 361 11.77 41.46 13.83
CA GLY A 361 10.83 42.10 12.89
C GLY A 361 9.87 41.13 12.21
N GLY A 362 10.11 39.82 12.30
CA GLY A 362 9.37 38.82 11.54
C GLY A 362 9.61 38.96 10.04
N ALA A 363 8.70 38.43 9.22
CA ALA A 363 8.81 38.42 7.77
C ALA A 363 8.07 39.61 7.12
N VAL A 364 8.78 40.35 6.26
CA VAL A 364 8.29 41.57 5.58
C VAL A 364 8.60 41.53 4.08
N VAL A 365 7.68 42.05 3.27
CA VAL A 365 7.87 42.19 1.82
C VAL A 365 8.80 43.38 1.53
N GLY A 366 9.74 43.19 0.63
CA GLY A 366 10.72 44.20 0.18
C GLY A 366 10.69 44.44 -1.32
#